data_AF-A0A8E6L3W6-F1
#
_entry.id   AF-A0A8E6L3W6-F1
#
_cell.length_a   1.000
_cell.length_b   1.000
_cell.length_c   1.000
_cell.angle_alpha   90.00
_cell.angle_beta   90.00
_cell.angle_gamma   90.00
#
_symmetry.space_group_name_H-M   'P 1'
#
loop_
_entity.id
_entity.type
_entity.pdbx_description
1 polymer ?
#
loop_
_entity_poly.entity_id
_entity_poly.type
_entity_poly.pdbx_seq_one_letter_code
_entity_poly.pdbx_strand_id
1 'polypeptide(L)'
;MDNNFFILRVFNQNIIEIYIYNNSLQINKHYPICFVFYSCDFQQISSILSICNHIINCSTTHKFYLGKEIFKAQISMKLNQYYIQD
;
A
#
# COMPACT_ATOMS: atom_id res chain seq x y z
N MET A 1 3.48 9.84 -15.85
CA MET A 1 3.87 9.85 -14.43
C MET A 1 2.59 9.69 -13.66
N ASP A 2 2.47 8.61 -12.89
CA ASP A 2 1.21 8.29 -12.23
C ASP A 2 0.92 9.39 -11.22
N ASN A 3 -0.21 10.08 -11.38
CA ASN A 3 -0.67 11.05 -10.40
C ASN A 3 -1.09 10.37 -9.09
N ASN A 4 -0.97 9.05 -8.97
CA ASN A 4 -1.36 8.33 -7.77
C ASN A 4 -0.16 8.16 -6.84
N PHE A 5 -0.37 8.35 -5.55
CA PHE A 5 0.60 7.98 -4.53
C PHE A 5 -0.04 7.08 -3.48
N PHE A 6 0.80 6.26 -2.85
CA PHE A 6 0.41 5.30 -1.84
C PHE A 6 0.96 5.74 -0.49
N ILE A 7 0.15 5.69 0.56
CA ILE A 7 0.63 5.77 1.95
C ILE A 7 0.43 4.38 2.56
N LEU A 8 1.51 3.81 3.09
CA LEU A 8 1.47 2.56 3.83
C LEU A 8 1.67 2.85 5.30
N ARG A 9 0.79 2.32 6.15
CA ARG A 9 0.87 2.46 7.60
C ARG A 9 0.81 1.10 8.26
N VAL A 10 1.70 0.88 9.22
CA VAL A 10 1.68 -0.29 10.09
C VAL A 10 1.01 0.10 11.41
N PHE A 11 -0.04 -0.61 11.80
CA PHE A 11 -0.76 -0.38 13.06
C PHE A 11 -0.65 -1.60 13.97
N ASN A 12 -0.32 -1.36 15.24
CA ASN A 12 -0.17 -2.37 16.29
C ASN A 12 0.68 -3.60 15.89
N GLN A 13 1.68 -3.41 15.01
CA GLN A 13 2.59 -4.47 14.51
C GLN A 13 1.91 -5.68 13.84
N ASN A 14 0.59 -5.64 13.63
CA ASN A 14 -0.18 -6.75 13.06
C ASN A 14 -1.08 -6.34 11.88
N ILE A 15 -1.26 -5.03 11.66
CA ILE A 15 -2.16 -4.49 10.64
C ILE A 15 -1.37 -3.63 9.67
N ILE A 16 -1.62 -3.81 8.37
CA ILE A 16 -1.11 -2.98 7.28
C ILE A 16 -2.29 -2.24 6.66
N GLU A 17 -2.23 -0.91 6.68
CA GLU A 17 -3.17 -0.02 6.04
C GLU A 17 -2.52 0.55 4.77
N ILE A 18 -3.21 0.50 3.64
CA ILE A 18 -2.77 1.07 2.36
C ILE A 18 -3.78 2.11 1.91
N TYR A 19 -3.36 3.36 1.84
CA TYR A 19 -4.15 4.47 1.34
C TYR A 19 -3.70 4.85 -0.06
N ILE A 20 -4.66 4.92 -0.99
CA ILE A 20 -4.43 5.34 -2.37
C ILE A 20 -4.99 6.74 -2.55
N TYR A 21 -4.13 7.66 -2.95
CA TYR A 21 -4.50 9.03 -3.28
C TYR A 21 -4.28 9.28 -4.76
N ASN A 22 -5.18 10.04 -5.37
CA ASN A 22 -5.01 10.58 -6.72
C ASN A 22 -4.71 12.07 -6.61
N ASN A 23 -3.54 12.48 -7.09
CA ASN A 23 -3.03 13.85 -7.13
C ASN A 23 -3.65 14.68 -8.25
N SER A 24 -4.78 14.25 -8.84
CA SER A 24 -5.56 15.11 -9.70
C SER A 24 -5.94 16.37 -8.91
N LEU A 25 -5.43 17.53 -9.35
CA LEU A 25 -5.56 18.87 -8.77
C LEU A 25 -7.01 19.36 -8.54
N GLN A 26 -8.01 18.49 -8.68
CA GLN A 26 -9.39 18.82 -8.38
C GLN A 26 -9.62 18.75 -6.88
N ILE A 27 -9.95 19.92 -6.33
CA ILE A 27 -10.27 20.31 -4.95
C ILE A 27 -11.43 19.50 -4.31
N ASN A 28 -11.86 18.41 -4.94
CA ASN A 28 -12.92 17.58 -4.42
C ASN A 28 -12.40 16.67 -3.31
N LYS A 29 -13.05 16.80 -2.15
CA LYS A 29 -12.84 16.09 -0.87
C LYS A 29 -13.07 14.58 -0.99
N HIS A 30 -12.42 13.91 -1.94
CA HIS A 30 -12.51 12.48 -2.09
C HIS A 30 -11.61 11.82 -1.04
N TYR A 31 -12.23 11.01 -0.18
CA TYR A 31 -11.51 10.18 0.76
C TYR A 31 -10.59 9.23 -0.01
N PRO A 32 -9.37 8.98 0.49
CA PRO A 32 -8.50 7.97 -0.10
C PRO A 32 -9.17 6.60 -0.04
N ILE A 33 -8.91 5.78 -1.05
CA ILE A 33 -9.28 4.36 -0.99
C ILE A 33 -8.35 3.71 0.02
N CYS A 34 -8.91 3.12 1.08
CA CYS A 34 -8.16 2.48 2.15
C CYS A 34 -8.37 0.96 2.11
N PHE A 35 -7.27 0.22 2.11
CA PHE A 35 -7.26 -1.22 2.34
C PHE A 35 -6.64 -1.53 3.70
N VAL A 36 -7.25 -2.46 4.43
CA VAL A 36 -6.75 -2.89 5.75
C VAL A 36 -6.53 -4.39 5.69
N PHE A 37 -5.31 -4.82 5.99
CA PHE A 37 -4.91 -6.22 5.95
C PHE A 37 -4.28 -6.62 7.28
N TYR A 38 -4.52 -7.87 7.69
CA TYR A 38 -3.71 -8.50 8.72
C TYR A 38 -2.42 -9.01 8.07
N SER A 39 -1.27 -8.67 8.66
CA SER A 39 0.06 -8.77 8.02
C SER A 39 0.51 -10.16 7.61
N CYS A 40 -0.19 -11.20 8.05
CA CYS A 40 0.23 -12.58 7.88
C CYS A 40 0.03 -13.13 6.46
N ASP A 41 -0.84 -12.56 5.64
CA ASP A 41 -1.20 -13.14 4.35
C ASP A 41 -0.91 -12.22 3.15
N PHE A 42 0.30 -12.35 2.60
CA PHE A 42 0.70 -11.64 1.38
C PHE A 42 -0.13 -12.04 0.16
N GLN A 43 -0.61 -13.29 0.10
CA GLN A 43 -1.40 -13.78 -1.02
C GLN A 43 -2.77 -13.10 -1.04
N GLN A 44 -3.37 -12.92 0.14
CA GLN A 44 -4.59 -12.12 0.29
C GLN A 44 -4.37 -10.66 -0.14
N ILE A 45 -3.27 -10.04 0.29
CA ILE A 45 -2.94 -8.66 -0.12
C ILE A 45 -2.82 -8.59 -1.65
N SER A 46 -2.00 -9.45 -2.26
CA SER A 46 -1.76 -9.46 -3.70
C SER A 46 -3.04 -9.68 -4.51
N SER A 47 -3.89 -10.63 -4.11
CA SER A 47 -5.16 -10.90 -4.79
C SER A 47 -6.10 -9.69 -4.76
N ILE A 48 -6.24 -9.03 -3.60
CA ILE A 48 -7.09 -7.82 -3.47
C ILE A 48 -6.53 -6.65 -4.28
N LEU A 49 -5.21 -6.43 -4.24
CA LEU A 49 -4.60 -5.35 -5.02
C LEU A 49 -4.72 -5.62 -6.54
N SER A 50 -4.70 -6.88 -6.97
CA SER A 50 -4.79 -7.26 -8.39
C SER A 50 -6.14 -6.96 -9.04
N ILE A 51 -7.22 -6.91 -8.26
CA ILE A 51 -8.58 -6.59 -8.75
C ILE A 51 -8.93 -5.10 -8.61
N CYS A 52 -8.06 -4.29 -7.99
CA CYS A 52 -8.30 -2.87 -7.79
C CYS A 52 -7.95 -2.06 -9.05
N ASN A 53 -8.96 -1.45 -9.69
CA ASN A 53 -8.76 -0.65 -10.90
C ASN A 53 -7.70 0.46 -10.77
N HIS A 54 -7.61 1.10 -9.59
CA HIS A 54 -6.59 2.13 -9.35
C HIS A 54 -5.17 1.59 -9.44
N ILE A 55 -4.96 0.36 -8.97
CA ILE A 55 -3.67 -0.32 -9.02
C ILE A 55 -3.43 -0.93 -10.39
N ILE A 56 -4.44 -1.52 -11.02
CA ILE A 56 -4.36 -2.04 -12.40
C ILE A 56 -3.85 -0.96 -13.35
N ASN A 57 -4.33 0.27 -13.19
CA ASN A 57 -3.95 1.42 -14.03
C ASN A 57 -2.57 2.01 -13.71
N CYS A 58 -1.93 1.64 -12.59
CA CYS A 58 -0.57 2.07 -12.28
C CYS A 58 0.46 1.38 -13.18
N SER A 59 1.59 2.06 -13.41
CA SER A 59 2.74 1.50 -14.09
C SER A 59 3.28 0.26 -13.35
N THR A 60 3.94 -0.63 -14.09
CA THR A 60 4.64 -1.79 -13.49
C THR A 60 5.66 -1.36 -12.44
N THR A 61 6.31 -0.22 -12.64
CA THR A 61 7.27 0.34 -11.67
C THR A 61 6.59 0.72 -10.34
N HIS A 62 5.42 1.37 -10.37
CA HIS A 62 4.67 1.70 -9.15
C HIS A 62 4.15 0.45 -8.45
N LYS A 63 3.64 -0.53 -9.20
CA LYS A 63 3.21 -1.83 -8.66
C LYS A 63 4.36 -2.55 -7.95
N PHE A 64 5.54 -2.58 -8.57
CA PHE A 64 6.72 -3.20 -7.98
C PHE A 64 7.19 -2.47 -6.71
N TYR A 65 7.19 -1.14 -6.73
CA TYR A 65 7.52 -0.33 -5.56
C TYR A 65 6.54 -0.57 -4.41
N LEU A 66 5.23 -0.59 -4.69
CA LEU A 66 4.20 -0.92 -3.69
C LEU A 66 4.44 -2.31 -3.08
N GLY A 67 4.75 -3.32 -3.89
CA GLY A 67 5.11 -4.65 -3.41
C GLY A 67 6.33 -4.66 -2.50
N LYS A 68 7.39 -3.91 -2.86
CA LYS A 68 8.61 -3.76 -2.04
C LYS A 68 8.27 -3.16 -0.67
N GLU A 69 7.45 -2.12 -0.64
CA GLU A 69 7.07 -1.42 0.60
C GLU A 69 6.17 -2.27 1.51
N ILE A 70 5.23 -3.03 0.93
CA ILE A 70 4.43 -4.02 1.68
C ILE A 70 5.36 -5.08 2.30
N PHE A 71 6.33 -5.58 1.54
CA PHE A 71 7.24 -6.61 2.02
C PHE A 71 8.17 -6.09 3.14
N LYS A 72 8.70 -4.87 3.01
CA LYS A 72 9.46 -4.21 4.09
C LYS A 72 8.61 -4.06 5.35
N ALA A 73 7.35 -3.67 5.22
CA ALA A 73 6.43 -3.56 6.35
C ALA A 73 6.27 -4.93 7.05
N GLN A 74 6.03 -6.00 6.29
CA GLN A 74 5.93 -7.35 6.86
C GLN A 74 7.21 -7.80 7.58
N ILE A 75 8.39 -7.51 7.02
CA ILE A 75 9.67 -7.80 7.69
C ILE A 75 9.79 -7.01 8.99
N SER A 76 9.51 -5.70 8.96
CA SER A 76 9.61 -4.84 10.14
C SER A 76 8.69 -5.31 11.27
N MET A 77 7.47 -5.77 10.92
CA MET A 77 6.51 -6.34 11.86
C MET A 77 7.04 -7.65 12.44
N LYS A 78 7.58 -8.54 11.61
CA LYS A 78 8.14 -9.82 12.06
C LYS A 78 9.37 -9.67 12.96
N LEU A 79 10.15 -8.60 12.77
CA LEU A 79 11.34 -8.28 13.56
C LEU A 79 11.06 -7.34 14.74
N ASN A 80 9.82 -6.90 14.95
CA ASN A 80 9.46 -5.87 15.93
C ASN A 80 10.29 -4.58 15.80
N GLN A 81 10.61 -4.18 14.56
CA GLN A 81 11.37 -2.97 14.24
C GLN A 81 10.44 -1.86 13.75
N TYR A 82 10.85 -0.60 13.95
CA TYR A 82 10.00 0.56 13.67
C TYR A 82 9.68 0.73 12.19
N TYR A 83 10.67 0.53 11.29
CA TYR A 83 10.55 0.41 9.83
C TYR A 83 11.98 0.28 9.25
N ILE A 84 12.15 -0.41 8.12
CA ILE A 84 13.45 -0.54 7.43
C ILE A 84 13.50 0.49 6.30
N GLN A 85 14.22 1.59 6.52
CA GLN A 85 14.47 2.62 5.51
C GLN A 85 15.80 2.32 4.80
N ASP A 86 15.70 1.81 3.57
CA ASP A 86 16.79 1.71 2.58
C ASP A 86 16.53 2.70 1.43
#